data_AF-A0A7S0F1V7-F1
#
_entry.id   AF-A0A7S0F1V7-F1
#
_cell.length_a   1.000
_cell.length_b   1.000
_cell.length_c   1.000
_cell.angle_alpha   90.00
_cell.angle_beta   90.00
_cell.angle_gamma   90.00
#
_symmetry.space_group_name_H-M   'P 1'
#
loop_
_entity.id
_entity.type
_entity.pdbx_description
1 polymer ?
#
loop_
_entity_poly.entity_id
_entity_poly.type
_entity_poly.pdbx_seq_one_letter_code
_entity_poly.pdbx_strand_id
1 'polypeptide(L)'
;SYGDIFQNIPIFCSAHKNASHVHLYGKHCTHQSCVRWASYADSKGLEPTHCARHRHSHQVDVRNRKCSFENFSCCKQPSFGLPHTGTAVHCAQHRQVGEVDLKNMQYRCQHPFGCRTFALSSSSLTRCDREKSILRRSFHRRNLIL
;
A
#
# COMPACT_ATOMS: atom_id res chain seq x y z
N SER A 1 2.28 -19.17 -6.61
CA SER A 1 2.56 -20.58 -6.94
C SER A 1 2.01 -21.49 -5.87
N TYR A 2 1.62 -22.71 -6.23
CA TYR A 2 0.91 -23.64 -5.36
C TYR A 2 1.69 -24.94 -5.18
N GLY A 3 1.56 -25.57 -4.03
CA GLY A 3 2.21 -26.83 -3.72
C GLY A 3 1.76 -27.40 -2.38
N ASP A 4 2.42 -28.47 -1.97
CA ASP A 4 2.27 -29.05 -0.63
C ASP A 4 2.99 -28.19 0.41
N ILE A 5 2.34 -27.93 1.55
CA ILE A 5 2.88 -27.04 2.59
C ILE A 5 4.13 -27.60 3.28
N PHE A 6 4.23 -28.92 3.40
CA PHE A 6 5.36 -29.59 4.06
C PHE A 6 6.57 -29.68 3.13
N GLN A 7 6.33 -29.90 1.84
CA GLN A 7 7.40 -29.89 0.84
C GLN A 7 7.90 -28.47 0.56
N ASN A 8 7.00 -27.48 0.58
CA ASN A 8 7.28 -26.08 0.26
C ASN A 8 7.95 -25.89 -1.12
N ILE A 9 7.54 -26.72 -2.09
CA ILE A 9 8.00 -26.65 -3.48
C ILE A 9 6.83 -26.19 -4.38
N PRO A 10 6.98 -25.09 -5.15
CA PRO A 10 5.94 -24.55 -6.02
C PRO A 10 5.77 -25.34 -7.33
N ILE A 11 5.05 -26.46 -7.28
CA ILE A 11 4.90 -27.35 -8.45
C ILE A 11 3.73 -26.91 -9.36
N PHE A 12 2.72 -26.23 -8.83
CA PHE A 12 1.46 -25.94 -9.54
C PHE A 12 1.16 -24.45 -9.69
N CYS A 13 0.48 -24.07 -10.78
CA CYS A 13 -0.10 -22.74 -10.95
C CYS A 13 -1.53 -22.67 -10.38
N SER A 14 -2.14 -21.48 -10.35
CA SER A 14 -3.52 -21.32 -9.87
C SER A 14 -4.56 -22.12 -10.67
N ALA A 15 -4.31 -22.35 -11.96
CA ALA A 15 -5.20 -23.09 -12.85
C ALA A 15 -5.08 -24.61 -12.68
N HIS A 16 -3.93 -25.12 -12.23
CA HIS A 16 -3.63 -26.56 -12.15
C HIS A 16 -3.45 -27.08 -10.72
N LYS A 17 -3.80 -26.29 -9.71
CA LYS A 17 -3.81 -26.75 -8.32
C LYS A 17 -5.00 -27.67 -8.06
N ASN A 18 -4.91 -28.54 -7.06
CA ASN A 18 -6.05 -29.26 -6.50
C ASN A 18 -6.44 -28.66 -5.13
N ALA A 19 -7.37 -29.29 -4.42
CA ALA A 19 -7.85 -28.81 -3.12
C ALA A 19 -6.83 -28.91 -1.97
N SER A 20 -5.83 -29.80 -2.06
CA SER A 20 -4.79 -29.95 -1.04
C SER A 20 -3.63 -28.97 -1.23
N HIS A 21 -3.42 -28.43 -2.43
CA HIS A 21 -2.35 -27.49 -2.70
C HIS A 21 -2.66 -26.08 -2.18
N VAL A 22 -1.67 -25.50 -1.48
CA VAL A 22 -1.76 -24.17 -0.87
C VAL A 22 -0.85 -23.18 -1.57
N HIS A 23 -1.14 -21.88 -1.40
CA HIS A 23 -0.30 -20.84 -1.97
C HIS A 23 0.94 -20.63 -1.10
N LEU A 24 2.13 -20.97 -1.60
CA LEU A 24 3.35 -21.05 -0.77
C LEU A 24 4.02 -19.70 -0.44
N TYR A 25 3.84 -18.70 -1.31
CA TYR A 25 4.50 -17.39 -1.15
C TYR A 25 3.61 -16.31 -0.54
N GLY A 26 2.38 -16.68 -0.16
CA GLY A 26 1.41 -15.74 0.39
C GLY A 26 1.46 -15.76 1.90
N LYS A 27 1.11 -14.66 2.56
CA LYS A 27 0.81 -14.71 4.00
C LYS A 27 -0.34 -15.69 4.24
N HIS A 28 -0.13 -16.65 5.13
CA HIS A 28 -1.19 -17.56 5.55
C HIS A 28 -2.03 -16.93 6.66
N CYS A 29 -3.25 -17.43 6.82
CA CYS A 29 -4.16 -17.02 7.87
C CYS A 29 -3.51 -17.20 9.24
N THR A 30 -3.61 -16.20 10.11
CA THR A 30 -3.06 -16.22 11.48
C THR A 30 -3.82 -17.14 12.44
N HIS A 31 -4.98 -17.67 12.03
CA HIS A 31 -5.73 -18.62 12.84
C HIS A 31 -4.99 -19.96 12.95
N GLN A 32 -5.00 -20.54 14.15
CA GLN A 32 -4.25 -21.76 14.46
C GLN A 32 -4.48 -22.87 13.43
N SER A 33 -3.39 -23.45 12.94
CA SER A 33 -3.37 -24.56 11.96
C SER A 33 -4.07 -24.28 10.63
N CYS A 34 -4.35 -23.00 10.30
CA CYS A 34 -4.98 -22.64 9.04
C CYS A 34 -3.94 -22.37 7.94
N VAL A 35 -3.95 -23.19 6.90
CA VAL A 35 -3.04 -23.07 5.75
C VAL A 35 -3.59 -22.20 4.61
N ARG A 36 -4.76 -21.60 4.79
CA ARG A 36 -5.41 -20.77 3.76
C ARG A 36 -4.69 -19.43 3.60
N TRP A 37 -4.68 -18.91 2.38
CA TRP A 37 -4.13 -17.59 2.09
C TRP A 37 -4.93 -16.49 2.81
N ALA A 38 -4.24 -15.65 3.58
CA ALA A 38 -4.80 -14.44 4.14
C ALA A 38 -5.15 -13.43 3.03
N SER A 39 -6.36 -12.88 3.11
CA SER A 39 -6.89 -11.87 2.18
C SER A 39 -7.65 -10.76 2.90
N TYR A 40 -7.97 -10.92 4.18
CA TYR A 40 -8.76 -9.99 4.97
C TYR A 40 -7.90 -9.32 6.03
N ALA A 41 -8.13 -8.02 6.21
CA ALA A 41 -7.51 -7.20 7.24
C ALA A 41 -8.53 -6.21 7.81
N ASP A 42 -8.16 -5.56 8.90
CA ASP A 42 -8.89 -4.41 9.41
C ASP A 42 -8.82 -3.27 8.39
N SER A 43 -9.80 -2.37 8.38
CA SER A 43 -9.86 -1.25 7.43
C SER A 43 -8.60 -0.36 7.45
N LYS A 44 -7.92 -0.29 8.60
CA LYS A 44 -6.67 0.44 8.78
C LYS A 44 -5.42 -0.34 8.35
N GLY A 45 -5.53 -1.66 8.23
CA GLY A 45 -4.43 -2.55 7.86
C GLY A 45 -4.34 -2.73 6.35
N LEU A 46 -3.16 -2.48 5.78
CA LEU A 46 -2.87 -2.87 4.39
C LEU A 46 -2.49 -4.36 4.28
N GLU A 47 -2.07 -4.95 5.40
CA GLU A 47 -1.53 -6.30 5.46
C GLU A 47 -2.62 -7.33 5.83
N PRO A 48 -2.91 -8.32 4.97
CA PRO A 48 -3.90 -9.35 5.27
C PRO A 48 -3.42 -10.29 6.38
N THR A 49 -4.31 -10.57 7.32
CA THR A 49 -4.07 -11.47 8.47
C THR A 49 -4.97 -12.69 8.45
N HIS A 50 -6.22 -12.55 7.97
CA HIS A 50 -7.22 -13.63 8.02
C HIS A 50 -7.64 -14.09 6.62
N CYS A 51 -8.05 -15.35 6.52
CA CYS A 51 -8.74 -15.86 5.33
C CYS A 51 -10.24 -15.56 5.42
N ALA A 52 -10.98 -15.70 4.31
CA ALA A 52 -12.42 -15.47 4.25
C ALA A 52 -13.23 -16.20 5.35
N ARG A 53 -12.78 -17.40 5.73
CA ARG A 53 -13.45 -18.24 6.75
C ARG A 53 -13.19 -17.78 8.18
N HIS A 54 -12.04 -17.15 8.45
CA HIS A 54 -11.64 -16.77 9.81
C HIS A 54 -11.60 -15.25 10.01
N ARG A 55 -12.15 -14.48 9.07
CA ARG A 55 -12.22 -13.02 9.20
C ARG A 55 -13.18 -12.63 10.32
N HIS A 56 -12.88 -11.53 10.99
CA HIS A 56 -13.88 -10.86 11.84
C HIS A 56 -14.91 -10.09 10.99
N SER A 57 -16.06 -9.76 11.59
CA SER A 57 -17.15 -9.05 10.90
C SER A 57 -16.73 -7.68 10.34
N HIS A 58 -15.84 -6.98 11.03
CA HIS A 58 -15.29 -5.69 10.62
C HIS A 58 -14.17 -5.78 9.57
N GLN A 59 -13.66 -6.98 9.29
CA GLN A 59 -12.56 -7.18 8.36
C GLN A 59 -13.03 -7.26 6.91
N VAL A 60 -12.22 -6.64 6.06
CA VAL A 60 -12.51 -6.37 4.65
C VAL A 60 -11.43 -7.02 3.80
N ASP A 61 -11.82 -7.65 2.68
CA ASP A 61 -10.87 -8.29 1.75
C ASP A 61 -9.94 -7.21 1.19
N VAL A 62 -8.68 -7.13 1.61
CA VAL A 62 -7.70 -6.11 1.15
C VAL A 62 -7.08 -6.50 -0.20
N ARG A 63 -7.19 -7.75 -0.61
CA ARG A 63 -6.45 -8.30 -1.75
C ARG A 63 -7.25 -8.24 -3.04
N ASN A 64 -8.56 -8.43 -2.97
CA ASN A 64 -9.43 -8.45 -4.13
C ASN A 64 -10.33 -7.21 -4.24
N ARG A 65 -10.02 -6.12 -3.52
CA ARG A 65 -10.75 -4.85 -3.68
C ARG A 65 -10.62 -4.34 -5.09
N LYS A 66 -11.73 -3.81 -5.59
CA LYS A 66 -11.79 -3.04 -6.82
C LYS A 66 -11.93 -1.57 -6.47
N CYS A 67 -11.52 -0.72 -7.40
CA CYS A 67 -11.71 0.72 -7.32
C CYS A 67 -13.21 1.03 -7.21
N SER A 68 -13.61 1.83 -6.22
CA SER A 68 -15.00 2.21 -5.91
C SER A 68 -15.55 3.32 -6.83
N PHE A 69 -15.08 3.39 -8.08
CA PHE A 69 -15.57 4.41 -9.02
C PHE A 69 -16.92 3.98 -9.60
N GLU A 70 -17.98 4.71 -9.28
CA GLU A 70 -19.36 4.29 -9.51
C GLU A 70 -19.77 4.26 -11.00
N ASN A 71 -19.18 5.13 -11.82
CA ASN A 71 -19.64 5.32 -13.21
C ASN A 71 -19.14 4.26 -14.19
N PHE A 72 -18.12 3.47 -13.84
CA PHE A 72 -17.61 2.38 -14.68
C PHE A 72 -17.05 1.28 -13.80
N SER A 73 -17.40 0.03 -14.09
CA SER A 73 -16.83 -1.15 -13.41
C SER A 73 -15.31 -1.18 -13.58
N CYS A 74 -14.60 -0.56 -12.63
CA CYS A 74 -13.16 -0.45 -12.66
C CYS A 74 -12.53 -1.70 -12.05
N CYS A 75 -11.85 -2.49 -12.86
CA CYS A 75 -11.17 -3.71 -12.41
C CYS A 75 -9.80 -3.46 -11.77
N LYS A 76 -9.36 -2.19 -11.65
CA LYS A 76 -8.07 -1.84 -11.04
C LYS A 76 -8.16 -1.93 -9.52
N GLN A 77 -7.09 -2.40 -8.88
CA GLN A 77 -6.97 -2.35 -7.42
C GLN A 77 -6.80 -0.90 -6.96
N PRO A 78 -7.43 -0.52 -5.84
CA PRO A 78 -7.25 0.80 -5.26
C PRO A 78 -5.86 0.93 -4.60
N SER A 79 -5.30 2.12 -4.69
CA SER A 79 -4.08 2.54 -3.98
C SER A 79 -4.21 3.93 -3.35
N PHE A 80 -5.26 4.67 -3.71
CA PHE A 80 -5.53 6.02 -3.24
C PHE A 80 -6.72 6.03 -2.29
N GLY A 81 -6.60 6.84 -1.25
CA GLY A 81 -7.65 7.07 -0.26
C GLY A 81 -7.28 8.21 0.67
N LEU A 82 -8.17 8.53 1.61
CA LEU A 82 -7.94 9.60 2.57
C LEU A 82 -6.95 9.17 3.66
N PRO A 83 -5.92 9.99 3.99
CA PRO A 83 -4.87 9.64 4.96
C PRO A 83 -5.42 9.14 6.30
N HIS A 84 -6.47 9.77 6.82
CA HIS A 84 -7.04 9.45 8.13
C HIS A 84 -7.83 8.13 8.15
N THR A 85 -8.25 7.61 6.99
CA THR A 85 -9.00 6.34 6.92
C THR A 85 -8.07 5.12 6.91
N GLY A 86 -6.86 5.29 6.37
CA GLY A 86 -5.94 4.18 6.09
C GLY A 86 -6.45 3.20 5.02
N THR A 87 -7.60 3.47 4.41
CA THR A 87 -8.22 2.58 3.42
C THR A 87 -8.12 3.18 2.01
N ALA A 88 -7.51 2.42 1.09
CA ALA A 88 -7.53 2.79 -0.32
C ALA A 88 -8.87 2.36 -0.96
N VAL A 89 -9.54 3.30 -1.63
CA VAL A 89 -10.84 3.11 -2.30
C VAL A 89 -10.78 3.42 -3.79
N HIS A 90 -9.84 4.26 -4.24
CA HIS A 90 -9.68 4.61 -5.64
C HIS A 90 -8.35 4.16 -6.23
N CYS A 91 -8.34 3.90 -7.54
CA CYS A 91 -7.11 3.69 -8.30
C CYS A 91 -6.50 5.04 -8.72
N ALA A 92 -5.27 5.03 -9.25
CA ALA A 92 -4.57 6.24 -9.69
C ALA A 92 -5.39 7.13 -10.65
N GLN A 93 -6.18 6.50 -11.52
CA GLN A 93 -6.99 7.20 -12.52
C GLN A 93 -8.27 7.82 -11.93
N HIS A 94 -8.80 7.25 -10.86
CA HIS A 94 -10.04 7.70 -10.21
C HIS A 94 -9.77 8.38 -8.87
N ARG A 95 -8.53 8.76 -8.61
CA ARG A 95 -8.12 9.46 -7.39
C ARG A 95 -8.87 10.78 -7.25
N GLN A 96 -9.47 10.99 -6.08
CA GLN A 96 -10.16 12.22 -5.73
C GLN A 96 -9.24 13.26 -5.09
N VAL A 97 -9.71 14.51 -5.03
CA VAL A 97 -8.98 15.60 -4.37
C VAL A 97 -8.83 15.27 -2.88
N GLY A 98 -7.61 15.44 -2.36
CA GLY A 98 -7.28 15.11 -0.96
C GLY A 98 -6.84 13.67 -0.72
N GLU A 99 -6.99 12.77 -1.69
CA GLU A 99 -6.52 11.40 -1.56
C GLU A 99 -5.02 11.26 -1.84
N VAL A 100 -4.39 10.39 -1.07
CA VAL A 100 -2.96 10.08 -1.16
C VAL A 100 -2.75 8.62 -1.50
N ASP A 101 -1.58 8.31 -2.08
CA ASP A 101 -1.15 6.92 -2.25
C ASP A 101 -0.84 6.33 -0.88
N LEU A 102 -1.72 5.45 -0.39
CA LEU A 102 -1.61 4.82 0.92
C LEU A 102 -0.57 3.69 0.92
N LYS A 103 -0.26 3.09 -0.23
CA LYS A 103 0.77 2.04 -0.34
C LYS A 103 2.18 2.60 -0.18
N ASN A 104 2.39 3.82 -0.69
CA ASN A 104 3.68 4.51 -0.64
C ASN A 104 3.71 5.67 0.35
N MET A 105 2.82 5.66 1.35
CA MET A 105 2.66 6.79 2.29
C MET A 105 3.93 7.06 3.11
N GLN A 106 4.67 6.01 3.49
CA GLN A 106 5.93 6.11 4.23
C GLN A 106 7.05 6.85 3.47
N TYR A 107 6.93 6.98 2.15
CA TYR A 107 7.89 7.69 1.31
C TYR A 107 7.43 9.11 0.99
N ARG A 108 6.36 9.61 1.61
CA ARG A 108 5.86 10.99 1.37
C ARG A 108 6.69 12.00 2.15
N CYS A 109 6.94 13.15 1.52
CA CYS A 109 7.54 14.29 2.20
C CYS A 109 6.59 14.84 3.29
N GLN A 110 7.05 14.88 4.54
CA GLN A 110 6.26 15.33 5.70
C GLN A 110 6.20 16.86 5.85
N HIS A 111 6.33 17.61 4.76
CA HIS A 111 6.35 19.07 4.81
C HIS A 111 5.00 19.61 5.29
N PRO A 112 4.98 20.55 6.26
CA PRO A 112 3.76 21.02 6.93
C PRO A 112 2.74 21.67 5.99
N PHE A 113 3.16 22.10 4.80
CA PHE A 113 2.30 22.69 3.77
C PHE A 113 1.80 21.68 2.71
N GLY A 114 1.92 20.37 2.93
CA GLY A 114 1.33 19.35 2.06
C GLY A 114 2.09 19.11 0.76
N CYS A 115 3.34 18.66 0.86
CA CYS A 115 4.15 18.30 -0.30
C CYS A 115 3.72 16.94 -0.90
N ARG A 116 3.43 16.90 -2.21
CA ARG A 116 2.93 15.69 -2.91
C ARG A 116 4.03 14.85 -3.57
N THR A 117 5.30 15.13 -3.30
CA THR A 117 6.44 14.40 -3.87
C THR A 117 6.93 13.31 -2.91
N PHE A 118 7.68 12.34 -3.45
CA PHE A 118 8.35 11.32 -2.65
C PHE A 118 9.63 11.90 -2.03
N ALA A 119 9.93 11.51 -0.80
CA ALA A 119 11.19 11.83 -0.12
C ALA A 119 12.32 10.97 -0.70
N LEU A 120 13.47 11.58 -0.99
CA LEU A 120 14.68 10.82 -1.34
C LEU A 120 15.26 10.23 -0.06
N SER A 121 15.50 8.93 -0.06
CA SER A 121 16.06 8.21 1.09
C SER A 121 17.53 8.56 1.28
N SER A 122 17.81 9.50 2.17
CA SER A 122 19.10 9.56 2.86
C SER A 122 18.89 10.15 4.24
N SER A 123 18.89 9.26 5.23
CA SER A 123 19.21 9.52 6.63
C SER A 123 18.50 10.74 7.27
N SER A 124 17.38 10.44 7.91
CA SER A 124 16.79 11.25 8.99
C SER A 124 16.21 12.63 8.66
N LEU A 125 16.21 13.11 7.40
CA LEU A 125 15.45 14.31 7.01
C LEU A 125 14.75 14.13 5.65
N THR A 126 13.43 13.97 5.68
CA THR A 126 12.54 13.83 4.52
C THR A 126 12.33 15.16 3.78
N ARG A 127 13.31 15.65 3.04
CA ARG A 127 13.19 16.85 2.19
C ARG A 127 12.96 16.48 0.72
N CYS A 128 12.09 17.22 0.04
CA CYS A 128 11.87 17.09 -1.40
C CYS A 128 12.83 17.97 -2.22
N ASP A 129 13.12 17.60 -3.47
CA ASP A 129 14.06 18.32 -4.35
C ASP A 129 13.73 19.80 -4.61
N ARG A 130 12.51 20.28 -4.31
CA ARG A 130 12.14 21.70 -4.45
C ARG A 130 12.88 22.63 -3.48
N GLU A 131 13.46 22.13 -2.39
CA GLU A 131 14.18 22.99 -1.44
C GLU A 131 15.63 23.30 -1.86
N LYS A 132 16.19 22.59 -2.86
CA LYS A 132 17.52 22.94 -3.40
C LYS A 132 17.53 24.30 -4.12
N SER A 133 16.37 24.80 -4.55
CA SER A 133 16.23 26.07 -5.28
C SER A 133 16.14 27.30 -4.38
N ILE A 134 15.71 27.14 -3.12
CA ILE A 134 15.49 28.27 -2.19
C ILE A 134 16.75 28.51 -1.34
N LEU A 135 17.46 27.46 -0.92
CA LEU A 135 18.70 27.61 -0.14
C LEU A 135 19.91 28.08 -0.96
N ARG A 136 19.87 27.98 -2.30
CA ARG A 136 20.92 28.56 -3.18
C ARG A 136 20.75 30.05 -3.48
N ARG A 137 19.65 30.69 -3.04
CA ARG A 137 19.44 32.14 -3.23
C ARG A 137 19.64 32.98 -1.97
N SER A 138 19.91 32.37 -0.82
CA SER A 138 20.12 33.10 0.44
C SER A 138 21.58 33.23 0.88
N PHE A 139 22.54 32.74 0.09
CA PHE A 139 23.99 32.87 0.36
C PHE A 139 24.73 33.86 -0.56
N HIS A 140 24.00 34.66 -1.34
CA HIS A 140 24.60 35.70 -2.18
C HIS A 140 23.80 37.01 -2.13
N ARG A 141 23.67 37.58 -0.93
CA ARG A 141 23.54 39.03 -0.69
C ARG A 141 23.49 39.29 0.81
N ARG A 142 24.66 39.60 1.38
CA ARG A 142 24.88 40.65 2.38
C ARG A 142 26.36 40.67 2.75
N ASN A 143 27.10 41.51 2.03
CA ASN A 143 28.01 42.50 2.61
C ASN A 143 28.75 43.23 1.47
N LEU A 144 28.02 44.12 0.79
CA LEU A 144 28.54 45.45 0.50
C LEU A 144 27.77 46.37 1.43
N ILE A 145 28.49 47.16 2.24
CA ILE A 145 28.20 48.56 2.61
C ILE A 145 29.36 49.00 3.51
N LEU A 146 30.10 49.98 2.99
CA LEU A 146 31.00 50.97 3.62
C LEU A 146 32.24 50.46 4.37
#